data_AF-A0A7D9I5W5-F1
#
_entry.id   AF-A0A7D9I5W5-F1
#
_cell.length_a   1.000
_cell.length_b   1.000
_cell.length_c   1.000
_cell.angle_alpha   90.00
_cell.angle_beta   90.00
_cell.angle_gamma   90.00
#
_symmetry.space_group_name_H-M   'P 1'
#
loop_
_entity.id
_entity.type
_entity.pdbx_description
1 polymer ?
#
loop_
_entity_poly.entity_id
_entity_poly.type
_entity_poly.pdbx_seq_one_letter_code
_entity_poly.pdbx_strand_id
1 'polypeptide(L)'
;MSRNRCKRPDNSTNAYIIDFMEMVRKTPFKELEPSVKIFSDFAVALTKIIVNAGCNSDEIHIVFDTYKEDSMKNVERQRRRKSNEIIVLDSISLNHRGPIKLENFCCSSISKTGFQVFYVEWLKINYEVNKPLYLGISPKAWFMLAGRASPFPRLDCTHKEADDRMMFHVQYILGNKSDPTSITLSLDDTSVFVCLVPLCCQLGTSWS
;
A
#
# COMPACT_ATOMS: atom_id res chain seq x y z
N MET A 1 4.10 33.89 -20.23
CA MET A 1 3.22 32.70 -20.09
C MET A 1 2.82 32.57 -18.63
N SER A 2 1.51 32.59 -18.37
CA SER A 2 0.91 32.68 -17.04
C SER A 2 1.08 31.39 -16.24
N ARG A 3 1.34 31.55 -14.94
CA ARG A 3 1.48 30.48 -13.95
C ARG A 3 0.09 29.96 -13.57
N ASN A 4 -0.23 28.71 -13.89
CA ASN A 4 -1.32 28.00 -13.24
C ASN A 4 -0.83 27.43 -11.90
N ARG A 5 -0.74 28.29 -10.87
CA ARG A 5 -0.77 27.81 -9.49
C ARG A 5 -2.23 27.73 -9.08
N CYS A 6 -2.73 26.52 -8.91
CA CYS A 6 -3.99 26.30 -8.21
C CYS A 6 -3.85 26.86 -6.78
N LYS A 7 -4.69 27.83 -6.43
CA LYS A 7 -4.83 28.33 -5.06
C LYS A 7 -5.33 27.16 -4.19
N ARG A 8 -4.58 26.78 -3.15
CA ARG A 8 -5.08 25.89 -2.09
C ARG A 8 -5.86 26.74 -1.08
N PRO A 9 -7.14 26.47 -0.81
CA PRO A 9 -7.75 26.85 0.44
C PRO A 9 -7.47 25.77 1.51
N ASP A 10 -7.36 26.24 2.76
CA ASP A 10 -7.28 25.53 4.04
C ASP A 10 -6.02 24.76 4.42
N ASN A 11 -5.58 25.05 5.66
CA ASN A 11 -4.53 24.38 6.46
C ASN A 11 -4.87 22.89 6.78
N SER A 12 -5.60 22.22 5.90
CA SER A 12 -5.99 20.83 6.08
C SER A 12 -4.82 19.90 5.77
N THR A 13 -4.63 18.89 6.62
CA THR A 13 -3.66 17.84 6.31
C THR A 13 -4.32 16.75 5.47
N ASN A 14 -3.67 16.32 4.40
CA ASN A 14 -4.21 15.34 3.46
C ASN A 14 -3.37 14.06 3.51
N ALA A 15 -3.98 12.92 3.82
CA ALA A 15 -3.32 11.62 3.81
C ALA A 15 -3.88 10.72 2.69
N TYR A 16 -3.02 9.95 2.05
CA TYR A 16 -3.41 8.97 1.03
C TYR A 16 -3.02 7.56 1.47
N ILE A 17 -3.99 6.69 1.76
CA ILE A 17 -3.76 5.34 2.27
C ILE A 17 -4.06 4.31 1.17
N ILE A 18 -3.16 3.34 0.97
CA ILE A 18 -3.16 2.40 -0.15
C ILE A 18 -3.12 0.96 0.36
N ASP A 19 -4.03 0.10 -0.13
CA ASP A 19 -3.81 -1.34 -0.14
C ASP A 19 -2.78 -1.68 -1.22
N PHE A 20 -1.60 -2.13 -0.78
CA PHE A 20 -0.50 -2.48 -1.67
C PHE A 20 -0.90 -3.52 -2.73
N MET A 21 -1.57 -4.60 -2.31
CA MET A 21 -1.82 -5.73 -3.18
C MET A 21 -2.96 -5.47 -4.15
N GLU A 22 -3.90 -4.61 -3.77
CA GLU A 22 -4.91 -4.11 -4.71
C GLU A 22 -4.28 -3.26 -5.82
N MET A 23 -3.47 -2.28 -5.44
CA MET A 23 -2.78 -1.41 -6.40
C MET A 23 -1.88 -2.21 -7.36
N VAL A 24 -1.17 -3.22 -6.86
CA VAL A 24 -0.37 -4.13 -7.70
C VAL A 24 -1.23 -4.84 -8.73
N ARG A 25 -2.42 -5.36 -8.36
CA ARG A 25 -3.33 -6.04 -9.31
C ARG A 25 -3.90 -5.10 -10.36
N LYS A 26 -4.17 -3.84 -9.99
CA LYS A 26 -4.74 -2.81 -10.89
C LYS A 26 -3.71 -2.19 -11.83
N THR A 27 -2.41 -2.33 -11.53
CA THR A 27 -1.36 -1.72 -12.34
C THR A 27 -1.15 -2.51 -13.64
N PRO A 28 -1.36 -1.91 -14.83
CA PRO A 28 -1.19 -2.59 -16.10
C PRO A 28 0.31 -2.64 -16.48
N PHE A 29 1.12 -3.40 -15.73
CA PHE A 29 2.58 -3.41 -15.90
C PHE A 29 3.08 -3.77 -17.31
N LYS A 30 2.25 -4.48 -18.10
CA LYS A 30 2.56 -4.84 -19.49
C LYS A 30 2.48 -3.65 -20.46
N GLU A 31 1.75 -2.60 -20.07
CA GLU A 31 1.49 -1.40 -20.88
C GLU A 31 2.38 -0.23 -20.44
N LEU A 32 3.24 -0.44 -19.45
CA LEU A 32 4.15 0.59 -18.97
C LEU A 32 5.34 0.74 -19.91
N GLU A 33 5.68 2.00 -20.20
CA GLU A 33 6.88 2.40 -20.94
C GLU A 33 7.88 3.09 -19.99
N PRO A 34 9.14 2.64 -19.92
CA PRO A 34 9.71 1.49 -20.62
C PRO A 34 9.15 0.15 -20.10
N SER A 35 9.15 -0.87 -20.97
CA SER A 35 8.68 -2.21 -20.63
C SER A 35 9.33 -2.74 -19.34
N VAL A 36 8.50 -3.18 -18.39
CA VAL A 36 8.95 -3.72 -17.11
C VAL A 36 9.39 -5.17 -17.28
N LYS A 37 10.69 -5.47 -17.15
CA LYS A 37 11.25 -6.82 -17.43
C LYS A 37 11.75 -7.53 -16.18
N ILE A 38 12.28 -6.79 -15.22
CA ILE A 38 12.85 -7.33 -13.97
C ILE A 38 12.22 -6.67 -12.74
N PHE A 39 12.38 -7.30 -11.57
CA PHE A 39 11.74 -6.82 -10.34
C PHE A 39 12.17 -5.42 -9.90
N SER A 40 13.40 -4.98 -10.24
CA SER A 40 13.79 -3.58 -10.02
C SER A 40 12.95 -2.60 -10.85
N ASP A 41 12.65 -2.93 -12.11
CA ASP A 41 11.77 -2.10 -12.95
C ASP A 41 10.37 -2.03 -12.34
N PHE A 42 9.88 -3.16 -11.81
CA PHE A 42 8.60 -3.22 -11.10
C PHE A 42 8.59 -2.28 -9.89
N ALA A 43 9.64 -2.33 -9.06
CA ALA A 43 9.73 -1.49 -7.87
C ALA A 43 9.78 0.01 -8.23
N VAL A 44 10.54 0.39 -9.26
CA VAL A 44 10.62 1.78 -9.75
C VAL A 44 9.27 2.24 -10.29
N ALA A 45 8.64 1.44 -11.16
CA ALA A 45 7.35 1.78 -11.75
C ALA A 45 6.25 1.91 -10.69
N LEU A 46 6.18 0.96 -9.76
CA LEU A 46 5.18 0.97 -8.70
C LEU A 46 5.36 2.15 -7.76
N THR A 47 6.60 2.49 -7.42
CA THR A 47 6.90 3.68 -6.59
C THR A 47 6.48 4.96 -7.29
N LYS A 48 6.71 5.09 -8.61
CA LYS A 48 6.23 6.23 -9.40
C LYS A 48 4.71 6.34 -9.36
N ILE A 49 4.00 5.22 -9.53
CA ILE A 49 2.54 5.17 -9.48
C ILE A 49 2.02 5.61 -8.11
N ILE A 50 2.59 5.08 -7.02
CA ILE A 50 2.24 5.46 -5.65
C ILE A 50 2.39 6.96 -5.42
N VAL A 51 3.56 7.50 -5.77
CA VAL A 51 3.89 8.91 -5.56
C VAL A 51 2.97 9.81 -6.39
N ASN A 52 2.63 9.40 -7.62
CA ASN A 52 1.67 10.12 -8.44
C ASN A 52 0.24 10.04 -7.87
N ALA A 53 -0.21 8.87 -7.42
CA ALA A 53 -1.53 8.70 -6.84
C ALA A 53 -1.72 9.60 -5.60
N GLY A 54 -0.69 9.64 -4.74
CA GLY A 54 -0.63 10.53 -3.59
C GLY A 54 -0.07 11.92 -3.89
N CYS A 55 0.03 12.39 -5.14
CA CYS A 55 0.76 13.64 -5.44
C CYS A 55 0.19 14.86 -4.70
N ASN A 56 -1.13 14.90 -4.51
CA ASN A 56 -1.86 15.97 -3.83
C ASN A 56 -2.00 15.78 -2.32
N SER A 57 -1.51 14.67 -1.75
CA SER A 57 -1.48 14.45 -0.30
C SER A 57 -0.18 14.97 0.32
N ASP A 58 -0.22 15.24 1.62
CA ASP A 58 0.94 15.63 2.41
C ASP A 58 1.73 14.38 2.87
N GLU A 59 1.06 13.24 3.02
CA GLU A 59 1.68 11.95 3.33
C GLU A 59 1.01 10.79 2.60
N ILE A 60 1.75 9.69 2.46
CA ILE A 60 1.27 8.44 1.87
C ILE A 60 1.43 7.33 2.90
N HIS A 61 0.44 6.47 3.02
CA HIS A 61 0.48 5.26 3.83
C HIS A 61 0.25 4.05 2.92
N ILE A 62 1.14 3.07 2.96
CA ILE A 62 0.96 1.78 2.28
C ILE A 62 0.74 0.71 3.35
N VAL A 63 -0.34 -0.04 3.23
CA VAL A 63 -0.61 -1.19 4.09
C VAL A 63 -0.47 -2.49 3.33
N PHE A 64 -0.07 -3.54 4.04
CA PHE A 64 0.20 -4.85 3.47
C PHE A 64 -0.62 -5.93 4.19
N ASP A 65 -1.28 -6.80 3.43
CA ASP A 65 -1.83 -8.06 3.94
C ASP A 65 -0.75 -8.91 4.62
N THR A 66 -1.15 -9.70 5.62
CA THR A 66 -0.34 -10.80 6.17
C THR A 66 -0.82 -12.14 5.63
N TYR A 67 -0.03 -12.76 4.76
CA TYR A 67 -0.34 -14.10 4.24
C TYR A 67 0.27 -15.19 5.13
N LYS A 68 -0.57 -16.09 5.66
CA LYS A 68 -0.14 -17.33 6.33
C LYS A 68 -0.44 -18.52 5.41
N GLU A 69 0.48 -19.50 5.35
CA GLU A 69 0.33 -20.69 4.50
C GLU A 69 -0.95 -21.48 4.83
N ASP A 70 -1.25 -21.68 6.12
CA ASP A 70 -2.41 -22.47 6.60
C ASP A 70 -3.75 -21.72 6.65
N SER A 71 -3.94 -20.67 5.86
CA SER A 71 -5.24 -19.99 5.86
C SER A 71 -6.28 -20.78 5.05
N MET A 72 -7.49 -20.97 5.59
CA MET A 72 -8.62 -21.57 4.86
C MET A 72 -8.86 -20.88 3.50
N LYS A 73 -8.61 -19.57 3.42
CA LYS A 73 -8.65 -18.77 2.19
C LYS A 73 -7.67 -19.28 1.11
N ASN A 74 -6.49 -19.82 1.48
CA ASN A 74 -5.56 -20.42 0.53
C ASN A 74 -6.08 -21.76 -0.02
N VAL A 75 -6.60 -22.62 0.86
CA VAL A 75 -7.17 -23.92 0.48
C VAL A 75 -8.35 -23.72 -0.47
N GLU A 76 -9.20 -22.73 -0.21
CA GLU A 76 -10.34 -22.42 -1.06
C GLU A 76 -9.95 -21.81 -2.42
N ARG A 77 -8.94 -20.93 -2.45
CA ARG A 77 -8.40 -20.35 -3.70
C ARG A 77 -7.72 -21.40 -4.58
N GLN A 78 -6.99 -22.35 -3.99
CA GLN A 78 -6.44 -23.51 -4.70
C GLN A 78 -7.56 -24.40 -5.25
N ARG A 79 -8.64 -24.63 -4.50
CA ARG A 79 -9.79 -25.43 -4.96
C ARG A 79 -10.57 -24.76 -6.11
N ARG A 80 -10.66 -23.43 -6.14
CA ARG A 80 -11.39 -22.68 -7.19
C ARG A 80 -10.63 -22.59 -8.52
N ARG A 81 -9.32 -22.87 -8.57
CA ARG A 81 -8.51 -22.81 -9.80
C ARG A 81 -7.78 -24.12 -10.05
N LYS A 82 -8.52 -25.12 -10.57
CA LYS A 82 -7.93 -26.23 -11.33
C LYS A 82 -7.33 -25.64 -12.63
N SER A 83 -6.03 -25.85 -12.88
CA SER A 83 -5.37 -25.80 -14.21
C SER A 83 -4.42 -24.64 -14.61
N ASN A 84 -3.93 -23.76 -13.74
CA ASN A 84 -2.86 -22.82 -14.15
C ASN A 84 -1.56 -23.08 -13.39
N GLU A 85 -0.42 -23.11 -14.11
CA GLU A 85 0.92 -23.16 -13.54
C GLU A 85 1.10 -22.01 -12.53
N ILE A 86 1.10 -22.35 -11.24
CA ILE A 86 1.38 -21.42 -10.15
C ILE A 86 2.88 -21.17 -10.16
N ILE A 87 3.29 -19.93 -10.41
CA ILE A 87 4.69 -19.53 -10.29
C ILE A 87 4.95 -19.22 -8.81
N VAL A 88 5.70 -20.11 -8.15
CA VAL A 88 6.17 -19.91 -6.78
C VAL A 88 7.58 -19.36 -6.83
N LEU A 89 7.77 -18.16 -6.27
CA LEU A 89 9.08 -17.54 -6.08
C LEU A 89 9.22 -17.26 -4.58
N ASP A 90 10.08 -18.03 -3.91
CA ASP A 90 10.35 -17.88 -2.47
C ASP A 90 11.31 -16.71 -2.16
N SER A 91 12.15 -16.35 -3.14
CA SER A 91 13.20 -15.34 -3.04
C SER A 91 13.24 -14.50 -4.32
N ILE A 92 12.90 -13.22 -4.17
CA ILE A 92 12.85 -12.27 -5.27
C ILE A 92 14.10 -11.41 -5.21
N SER A 93 14.95 -11.54 -6.24
CA SER A 93 16.13 -10.69 -6.44
C SER A 93 15.85 -9.61 -7.49
N LEU A 94 16.57 -8.50 -7.42
CA LEU A 94 16.48 -7.35 -8.33
C LEU A 94 16.51 -7.76 -9.81
N ASN A 95 17.39 -8.70 -10.14
CA ASN A 95 17.67 -9.15 -11.50
C ASN A 95 16.79 -10.32 -11.96
N HIS A 96 15.93 -10.85 -11.09
CA HIS A 96 14.98 -11.88 -11.51
C HIS A 96 14.02 -11.30 -12.55
N ARG A 97 13.73 -12.06 -13.60
CA ARG A 97 12.67 -11.71 -14.54
C ARG A 97 11.38 -11.56 -13.74
N GLY A 98 10.70 -10.44 -13.93
CA GLY A 98 9.42 -10.21 -13.31
C GLY A 98 8.37 -11.18 -13.88
N PRO A 99 7.26 -11.41 -13.15
CA PRO A 99 6.26 -12.38 -13.56
C PRO A 99 5.56 -11.91 -14.84
N ILE A 100 5.69 -12.68 -15.93
CA ILE A 100 5.02 -12.43 -17.23
C ILE A 100 3.49 -12.41 -17.07
N LYS A 101 2.96 -13.11 -16.06
CA LYS A 101 1.54 -13.15 -15.68
C LYS A 101 1.38 -12.84 -14.19
N LEU A 102 1.22 -11.57 -13.86
CA LEU A 102 1.05 -11.10 -12.48
C LEU A 102 -0.12 -11.77 -11.75
N GLU A 103 -1.21 -12.08 -12.46
CA GLU A 103 -2.36 -12.80 -11.90
C GLU A 103 -1.99 -14.19 -11.34
N ASN A 104 -1.12 -14.93 -12.03
CA ASN A 104 -0.66 -16.25 -11.57
C ASN A 104 0.29 -16.10 -10.38
N PHE A 105 1.13 -15.06 -10.39
CA PHE A 105 2.03 -14.74 -9.29
C PHE A 105 1.26 -14.37 -8.00
N CYS A 106 0.19 -13.58 -8.12
CA CYS A 106 -0.67 -13.20 -7.00
C CYS A 106 -1.52 -14.36 -6.44
N CYS A 107 -1.53 -15.54 -7.07
CA CYS A 107 -2.25 -16.71 -6.57
C CYS A 107 -1.52 -17.41 -5.41
N SER A 108 -0.20 -17.28 -5.31
CA SER A 108 0.60 -17.91 -4.25
C SER A 108 0.77 -16.97 -3.06
N SER A 109 0.47 -17.45 -1.84
CA SER A 109 0.80 -16.71 -0.61
C SER A 109 2.29 -16.47 -0.48
N ILE A 110 3.11 -17.46 -0.82
CA ILE A 110 4.58 -17.39 -0.77
C ILE A 110 5.08 -16.27 -1.70
N SER A 111 4.64 -16.28 -2.95
CA SER A 111 5.06 -15.28 -3.94
C SER A 111 4.64 -13.87 -3.55
N LYS A 112 3.42 -13.71 -2.99
CA LYS A 112 2.97 -12.41 -2.48
C LYS A 112 3.80 -11.94 -1.30
N THR A 113 4.04 -12.79 -0.30
CA THR A 113 4.88 -12.45 0.85
C THR A 113 6.30 -12.08 0.40
N GLY A 114 6.91 -12.87 -0.48
CA GLY A 114 8.22 -12.58 -1.05
C GLY A 114 8.26 -11.23 -1.77
N PHE A 115 7.19 -10.88 -2.50
CA PHE A 115 7.09 -9.59 -3.18
C PHE A 115 6.94 -8.40 -2.23
N GLN A 116 6.12 -8.55 -1.19
CA GLN A 116 5.97 -7.52 -0.16
C GLN A 116 7.31 -7.26 0.54
N VAL A 117 8.01 -8.32 0.96
CA VAL A 117 9.33 -8.23 1.60
C VAL A 117 10.33 -7.56 0.66
N PHE A 118 10.44 -8.03 -0.59
CA PHE A 118 11.30 -7.42 -1.59
C PHE A 118 11.03 -5.93 -1.76
N TYR A 119 9.76 -5.55 -1.94
CA TYR A 119 9.40 -4.17 -2.22
C TYR A 119 9.65 -3.25 -1.02
N VAL A 120 9.38 -3.72 0.20
CA VAL A 120 9.66 -2.97 1.43
C VAL A 120 11.16 -2.75 1.61
N GLU A 121 11.97 -3.79 1.46
CA GLU A 121 13.43 -3.66 1.57
C GLU A 121 14.00 -2.76 0.47
N TRP A 122 13.46 -2.85 -0.75
CA TRP A 122 13.82 -1.96 -1.84
C TRP A 122 13.50 -0.49 -1.51
N LEU A 123 12.31 -0.21 -0.99
CA LEU A 123 11.91 1.15 -0.61
C LEU A 123 12.79 1.74 0.50
N LYS A 124 13.17 0.94 1.51
CA LYS A 124 14.06 1.42 2.60
C LYS A 124 15.38 1.96 2.08
N ILE A 125 15.87 1.43 0.96
CA ILE A 125 17.14 1.80 0.36
C ILE A 125 16.97 2.90 -0.70
N ASN A 126 15.89 2.84 -1.49
CA ASN A 126 15.77 3.62 -2.73
C ASN A 126 14.70 4.74 -2.69
N TYR A 127 13.98 4.91 -1.58
CA TYR A 127 12.94 5.95 -1.49
C TYR A 127 13.54 7.35 -1.26
N GLU A 128 13.89 8.03 -2.34
CA GLU A 128 14.52 9.37 -2.32
C GLU A 128 13.52 10.54 -2.37
N VAL A 129 12.22 10.26 -2.37
CA VAL A 129 11.18 11.29 -2.54
C VAL A 129 11.03 12.13 -1.27
N ASN A 130 10.91 13.45 -1.44
CA ASN A 130 10.62 14.42 -0.37
C ASN A 130 9.13 14.43 0.02
N LYS A 131 8.55 13.25 0.24
CA LYS A 131 7.18 13.08 0.73
C LYS A 131 7.17 12.03 1.83
N PRO A 132 6.57 12.31 3.00
CA PRO A 132 6.37 11.32 4.05
C PRO A 132 5.68 10.05 3.52
N LEU A 133 6.33 8.91 3.72
CA LEU A 133 5.79 7.60 3.40
C LEU A 133 5.82 6.68 4.63
N TYR A 134 4.66 6.14 4.99
CA TYR A 134 4.50 5.19 6.08
C TYR A 134 4.19 3.79 5.52
N LEU A 135 4.95 2.77 5.94
CA LEU A 135 4.72 1.38 5.56
C LEU A 135 4.19 0.58 6.74
N GLY A 136 2.98 0.01 6.63
CA GLY A 136 2.37 -0.85 7.63
C GLY A 136 2.51 -2.35 7.28
N ILE A 137 3.69 -2.94 7.52
CA ILE A 137 4.02 -4.34 7.19
C ILE A 137 4.13 -5.22 8.43
N SER A 138 3.23 -6.19 8.63
CA SER A 138 3.18 -7.00 9.86
C SER A 138 4.53 -7.57 10.30
N PRO A 139 4.92 -7.48 11.59
CA PRO A 139 4.26 -6.75 12.68
C PRO A 139 4.77 -5.31 12.85
N LYS A 140 5.56 -4.80 11.91
CA LYS A 140 6.32 -3.56 12.02
C LYS A 140 5.82 -2.45 11.12
N ALA A 141 6.05 -1.21 11.54
CA ALA A 141 5.90 -0.08 10.66
C ALA A 141 7.21 0.65 10.43
N TRP A 142 7.28 1.32 9.28
CA TRP A 142 8.43 2.12 8.86
C TRP A 142 7.98 3.49 8.40
N PHE A 143 8.81 4.48 8.66
CA PHE A 143 8.70 5.82 8.13
C PHE A 143 9.84 6.07 7.13
N MET A 144 9.51 6.70 6.01
CA MET A 144 10.44 7.01 4.94
C MET A 144 10.31 8.46 4.51
N LEU A 145 11.45 9.12 4.33
CA LEU A 145 11.54 10.48 3.82
C LEU A 145 12.94 10.74 3.27
N ALA A 146 13.02 11.21 2.02
CA ALA A 146 14.26 11.76 1.45
C ALA A 146 15.49 10.85 1.62
N GLY A 147 15.35 9.56 1.26
CA GLY A 147 16.42 8.56 1.34
C GLY A 147 16.68 8.01 2.74
N ARG A 148 15.88 8.39 3.74
CA ARG A 148 15.99 7.86 5.11
C ARG A 148 14.82 6.94 5.41
N ALA A 149 15.11 5.80 6.01
CA ALA A 149 14.13 4.88 6.56
C ALA A 149 14.36 4.70 8.06
N SER A 150 13.30 4.76 8.85
CA SER A 150 13.35 4.49 10.30
C SER A 150 12.16 3.65 10.74
N PRO A 151 12.32 2.80 11.76
CA PRO A 151 11.19 2.13 12.39
C PRO A 151 10.17 3.15 12.90
N PHE A 152 8.88 2.81 12.82
CA PHE A 152 7.78 3.66 13.27
C PHE A 152 6.82 2.90 14.20
N PRO A 153 7.22 2.62 15.45
CA PRO A 153 6.48 1.71 16.34
C PRO A 153 5.04 2.11 16.64
N ARG A 154 4.67 3.38 16.45
CA ARG A 154 3.29 3.87 16.64
C ARG A 154 2.29 3.22 15.68
N LEU A 155 2.76 2.65 14.57
CA LEU A 155 1.95 1.92 13.60
C LEU A 155 2.26 0.41 13.57
N ASP A 156 3.01 -0.11 14.54
CA ASP A 156 3.21 -1.57 14.68
C ASP A 156 1.84 -2.24 14.93
N CYS A 157 1.46 -3.20 14.10
CA CYS A 157 0.20 -3.93 14.25
C CYS A 157 0.25 -5.34 13.63
N THR A 158 -0.58 -6.23 14.17
CA THR A 158 -0.64 -7.66 13.81
C THR A 158 -1.90 -8.04 13.02
N HIS A 159 -2.77 -7.07 12.70
CA HIS A 159 -4.01 -7.26 11.92
C HIS A 159 -3.73 -8.01 10.62
N LYS A 160 -4.50 -9.03 10.27
CA LYS A 160 -4.12 -9.86 9.11
C LYS A 160 -4.41 -9.18 7.78
N GLU A 161 -5.52 -8.46 7.71
CA GLU A 161 -6.06 -7.96 6.45
C GLU A 161 -5.69 -6.48 6.25
N ALA A 162 -5.49 -6.08 5.00
CA ALA A 162 -5.11 -4.72 4.66
C ALA A 162 -6.17 -3.71 5.14
N ASP A 163 -7.46 -4.01 4.98
CA ASP A 163 -8.58 -3.17 5.43
C ASP A 163 -8.52 -2.80 6.92
N ASP A 164 -8.31 -3.79 7.80
CA ASP A 164 -8.13 -3.57 9.24
C ASP A 164 -6.94 -2.62 9.51
N ARG A 165 -5.84 -2.80 8.77
CA ARG A 165 -4.64 -1.95 8.90
C ARG A 165 -4.91 -0.53 8.41
N MET A 166 -5.68 -0.36 7.35
CA MET A 166 -6.07 0.96 6.86
C MET A 166 -6.85 1.70 7.94
N MET A 167 -7.80 1.03 8.59
CA MET A 167 -8.56 1.63 9.70
C MET A 167 -7.66 2.02 10.88
N PHE A 168 -6.66 1.19 11.22
CA PHE A 168 -5.67 1.53 12.23
C PHE A 168 -4.85 2.78 11.85
N HIS A 169 -4.45 2.90 10.58
CA HIS A 169 -3.76 4.08 10.07
C HIS A 169 -4.67 5.33 10.08
N VAL A 170 -5.95 5.19 9.71
CA VAL A 170 -6.96 6.25 9.79
C VAL A 170 -7.07 6.76 11.23
N GLN A 171 -7.22 5.87 12.20
CA GLN A 171 -7.30 6.23 13.62
C GLN A 171 -6.03 6.95 14.08
N TYR A 172 -4.86 6.47 13.69
CA TYR A 172 -3.60 7.14 13.99
C TYR A 172 -3.55 8.56 13.43
N ILE A 173 -3.93 8.76 12.17
CA ILE A 173 -3.94 10.07 11.52
C ILE A 173 -4.89 11.02 12.25
N LEU A 174 -6.14 10.59 12.47
CA LEU A 174 -7.16 11.42 13.13
C LEU A 174 -6.81 11.74 14.59
N GLY A 175 -6.18 10.80 15.30
CA GLY A 175 -5.80 10.99 16.70
C GLY A 175 -4.54 11.83 16.92
N ASN A 176 -3.72 12.06 15.88
CA ASN A 176 -2.43 12.75 16.00
C ASN A 176 -2.37 14.06 15.21
N LYS A 177 -3.41 14.44 14.47
CA LYS A 177 -3.43 15.69 13.70
C LYS A 177 -4.45 16.67 14.28
N SER A 178 -3.96 17.86 14.60
CA SER A 178 -4.75 18.94 15.20
C SER A 178 -5.61 19.69 14.18
N ASP A 179 -5.23 19.62 12.90
CA ASP A 179 -5.90 20.32 11.81
C ASP A 179 -6.96 19.44 11.13
N PRO A 180 -7.96 20.05 10.45
CA PRO A 180 -8.93 19.32 9.64
C PRO A 180 -8.20 18.36 8.70
N THR A 181 -8.46 17.06 8.85
CA THR A 181 -7.70 16.03 8.13
C THR A 181 -8.59 15.36 7.10
N SER A 182 -8.18 15.44 5.84
CA SER A 182 -8.79 14.73 4.73
C SER A 182 -8.01 13.43 4.49
N ILE A 183 -8.72 12.32 4.38
CA ILE A 183 -8.12 11.00 4.16
C ILE A 183 -8.72 10.42 2.90
N THR A 184 -7.87 10.16 1.92
CA THR A 184 -8.24 9.42 0.70
C THR A 184 -7.79 7.98 0.85
N LEU A 185 -8.72 7.06 0.70
CA LEU A 185 -8.46 5.63 0.73
C LEU A 185 -8.50 5.06 -0.68
N SER A 186 -7.44 4.36 -1.08
CA SER A 186 -7.36 3.63 -2.35
C SER A 186 -7.68 2.16 -2.11
N LEU A 187 -8.97 1.83 -2.26
CA LEU A 187 -9.52 0.49 -2.04
C LEU A 187 -10.79 0.23 -2.84
N ASP A 188 -10.99 -1.02 -3.27
CA ASP A 188 -12.20 -1.55 -3.91
C ASP A 188 -13.09 -2.30 -2.91
N ASP A 189 -12.58 -2.62 -1.72
CA ASP A 189 -13.31 -3.45 -0.77
C ASP A 189 -14.38 -2.64 0.00
N THR A 190 -15.58 -3.20 0.05
CA THR A 190 -16.76 -2.58 0.68
C THR A 190 -16.68 -2.63 2.21
N SER A 191 -15.88 -3.54 2.78
CA SER A 191 -15.71 -3.70 4.24
C SER A 191 -15.18 -2.43 4.93
N VAL A 192 -14.21 -1.75 4.32
CA VAL A 192 -13.63 -0.51 4.87
C VAL A 192 -14.64 0.62 4.87
N PHE A 193 -15.45 0.73 3.80
CA PHE A 193 -16.49 1.75 3.71
C PHE A 193 -17.52 1.59 4.84
N VAL A 194 -17.90 0.35 5.18
CA VAL A 194 -18.80 0.06 6.30
C VAL A 194 -18.18 0.46 7.64
N CYS A 195 -16.87 0.26 7.84
CA CYS A 195 -16.17 0.66 9.06
C CYS A 195 -16.00 2.18 9.23
N LEU A 196 -15.96 2.94 8.13
CA LEU A 196 -15.87 4.40 8.17
C LEU A 196 -17.18 5.07 8.61
N VAL A 197 -18.34 4.47 8.32
CA VAL A 197 -19.64 5.06 8.66
C VAL A 197 -19.80 5.28 10.18
N PRO A 198 -19.56 4.27 11.06
CA PRO A 198 -19.57 4.49 12.50
C PRO A 198 -18.50 5.47 12.99
N LEU A 199 -17.32 5.48 12.37
CA LEU A 199 -16.23 6.40 12.74
C LEU A 199 -16.62 7.86 12.48
N CYS A 200 -17.24 8.13 11.33
CA CYS A 200 -17.80 9.45 11.01
C CYS A 200 -18.92 9.84 11.98
N CYS A 201 -19.77 8.89 12.39
CA CYS A 201 -20.82 9.13 13.39
C CYS A 201 -20.25 9.48 14.76
N GLN A 202 -19.15 8.84 15.19
CA GLN A 202 -18.49 9.14 16.46
C GLN A 202 -17.82 10.52 16.46
N LEU A 203 -17.21 10.92 15.33
CA LEU A 203 -16.62 12.25 15.16
C LEU A 203 -17.67 13.37 15.06
N GLY A 204 -18.90 13.05 14.60
CA GLY A 204 -20.03 13.99 14.58
C GLY A 204 -20.67 14.25 15.94
N THR A 205 -20.35 13.45 16.96
CA THR A 205 -20.94 13.57 18.31
C THR A 205 -20.07 14.30 19.34
N SER A 206 -18.84 14.70 19.00
CA SER A 206 -17.98 15.49 19.90
C SER A 206 -18.11 17.00 19.65
N TRP A 207 -19.33 17.51 19.81
CA TRP A 207 -19.56 18.94 20.10
C TRP A 207 -20.68 19.01 21.16
N SER A 208 -20.26 19.14 22.41
CA SER A 208 -21.07 19.58 23.56
C SER A 208 -20.12 20.21 24.57
#